data_AF-A0A553EFM1-F1
#
_entry.id   AF-A0A553EFM1-F1
#
_cell.length_a   1.000
_cell.length_b   1.000
_cell.length_c   1.000
_cell.angle_alpha   90.00
_cell.angle_beta   90.00
_cell.angle_gamma   90.00
#
_symmetry.space_group_name_H-M   'P 1'
#
loop_
_entity.id
_entity.type
_entity.pdbx_description
1 polymer ?
#
loop_
_entity_poly.entity_id
_entity_poly.type
_entity_poly.pdbx_seq_one_letter_code
_entity_poly.pdbx_strand_id
1 'polypeptide(L)'
;ERMEVLSFSTVSRYMVMRGESTPAVIPDEQMARFRFMLDYSEEAVCMNDTPLARGEKVRVIKGPLSGLVGELVTVGGKSKIAVRLNMLGCACVDMPIGYVEPTKISNDDTKKL
;
A
#
# COMPACT_ATOMS: atom_id res chain seq x y z
N GLU A 1 -5.88 28.67 -6.36
CA GLU A 1 -6.43 28.46 -5.02
C GLU A 1 -5.32 28.13 -4.04
N ARG A 2 -5.31 28.74 -2.84
CA ARG A 2 -4.48 28.23 -1.74
C ARG A 2 -5.16 26.99 -1.20
N MET A 3 -4.46 25.85 -1.21
CA MET A 3 -5.01 24.59 -0.74
C MET A 3 -5.25 24.67 0.78
N GLU A 4 -6.50 24.55 1.22
CA GLU A 4 -6.94 24.78 2.60
C GLU A 4 -6.16 23.97 3.64
N VAL A 5 -5.67 22.78 3.27
CA VAL A 5 -4.92 21.89 4.19
C VAL A 5 -3.62 22.53 4.68
N LEU A 6 -3.00 23.43 3.91
CA LEU A 6 -1.79 24.15 4.36
C LEU A 6 -2.08 25.28 5.35
N SER A 7 -3.35 25.57 5.64
CA SER A 7 -3.72 26.52 6.69
C SER A 7 -3.57 25.94 8.10
N PHE A 8 -3.53 24.60 8.24
CA PHE A 8 -3.32 23.94 9.53
C PHE A 8 -1.83 24.01 9.92
N SER A 9 -1.53 24.55 11.12
CA SER A 9 -0.16 24.77 11.59
C SER A 9 0.66 23.49 11.78
N THR A 10 0.00 22.34 11.89
CA THR A 10 0.64 21.02 12.02
C THR A 10 0.95 20.37 10.67
N VAL A 11 0.41 20.91 9.58
CA VAL A 11 0.67 20.42 8.22
C VAL A 11 1.87 21.17 7.65
N SER A 12 2.97 20.45 7.44
CA SER A 12 4.20 21.04 6.91
C SER A 12 4.13 21.28 5.40
N ARG A 13 3.80 20.25 4.62
CA ARG A 13 3.75 20.33 3.15
C ARG A 13 3.04 19.12 2.52
N TYR A 14 2.74 19.24 1.24
CA TYR A 14 2.41 18.10 0.38
C TYR A 14 3.66 17.32 -0.05
N MET A 15 3.50 16.01 -0.23
CA MET A 15 4.48 15.20 -0.93
C MET A 15 4.43 15.54 -2.44
N VAL A 16 5.59 15.67 -3.06
CA VAL A 16 5.75 16.01 -4.48
C VAL A 16 6.76 15.05 -5.11
N MET A 17 6.59 14.76 -6.39
CA MET A 17 7.57 13.96 -7.13
C MET A 17 8.85 14.76 -7.38
N ARG A 18 9.96 14.04 -7.57
CA ARG A 18 11.24 14.67 -7.84
C ARG A 18 11.18 15.45 -9.16
N GLY A 19 11.38 16.76 -9.09
CA GLY A 19 11.34 17.64 -10.25
C GLY A 19 9.95 18.21 -10.58
N GLU A 20 8.93 17.86 -9.81
CA GLU A 20 7.59 18.40 -9.96
C GLU A 20 7.27 19.44 -8.87
N SER A 21 6.47 20.44 -9.21
CA SER A 21 5.98 21.46 -8.28
C SER A 21 4.55 21.20 -7.81
N THR A 22 3.86 20.23 -8.43
CA THR A 22 2.49 19.82 -8.10
C THR A 22 2.48 18.70 -7.06
N PRO A 23 1.52 18.70 -6.12
CA PRO A 23 1.31 17.59 -5.18
C PRO A 23 1.15 16.24 -5.90
N ALA A 24 1.79 15.20 -5.38
CA ALA A 24 1.65 13.84 -5.90
C ALA A 24 0.26 13.28 -5.57
N VAL A 25 -0.43 12.71 -6.58
CA VAL A 25 -1.82 12.22 -6.46
C VAL A 25 -1.87 10.70 -6.39
N ILE A 26 -1.94 10.12 -5.19
CA ILE A 26 -2.07 8.67 -5.04
C ILE A 26 -3.39 8.21 -5.70
N PRO A 27 -3.37 7.26 -6.65
CA PRO A 27 -4.59 6.72 -7.26
C PRO A 27 -5.57 6.15 -6.23
N ASP A 28 -6.86 6.31 -6.46
CA ASP A 28 -7.92 5.91 -5.50
C ASP A 28 -7.82 4.45 -5.07
N GLU A 29 -7.52 3.55 -6.00
CA GLU A 29 -7.38 2.13 -5.69
C GLU A 29 -6.18 1.87 -4.75
N GLN A 30 -5.06 2.56 -4.98
CA GLN A 30 -3.88 2.45 -4.12
C GLN A 30 -4.17 2.98 -2.72
N MET A 31 -4.88 4.10 -2.64
CA MET A 31 -5.31 4.67 -1.37
C MET A 31 -6.32 3.77 -0.64
N ALA A 32 -7.26 3.15 -1.35
CA ALA A 32 -8.23 2.23 -0.76
C ALA A 32 -7.54 1.02 -0.11
N ARG A 33 -6.55 0.43 -0.79
CA ARG A 33 -5.75 -0.68 -0.24
C ARG A 33 -4.92 -0.24 0.97
N PHE A 34 -4.34 0.97 0.91
CA PHE A 34 -3.56 1.52 2.01
C PHE A 34 -4.43 1.80 3.25
N ARG A 35 -5.61 2.42 3.06
CA ARG A 35 -6.59 2.63 4.14
C ARG A 35 -7.04 1.30 4.74
N PHE A 36 -7.41 0.32 3.91
CA PHE A 36 -7.77 -1.02 4.40
C PHE A 36 -6.65 -1.63 5.25
N MET A 37 -5.41 -1.52 4.81
CA MET A 37 -4.29 -2.03 5.60
C MET A 37 -4.13 -1.29 6.94
N LEU A 38 -4.33 0.02 6.99
CA LEU A 38 -4.28 0.79 8.25
C LEU A 38 -5.46 0.49 9.18
N ASP A 39 -6.65 0.33 8.64
CA ASP A 39 -7.88 0.13 9.41
C ASP A 39 -7.93 -1.26 10.06
N TYR A 40 -7.33 -2.26 9.40
CA TYR A 40 -7.47 -3.67 9.77
C TYR A 40 -6.15 -4.37 10.14
N SER A 41 -5.02 -3.68 10.14
CA SER A 41 -3.77 -4.27 10.65
C SER A 41 -3.67 -4.15 12.17
N GLU A 42 -3.44 -5.28 12.83
CA GLU A 42 -3.12 -5.33 14.27
C GLU A 42 -1.66 -4.93 14.56
N GLU A 43 -0.83 -4.84 13.53
CA GLU A 43 0.59 -4.52 13.63
C GLU A 43 0.93 -3.15 13.01
N ALA A 44 2.12 -2.63 13.35
CA ALA A 44 2.60 -1.40 12.75
C ALA A 44 2.85 -1.58 11.25
N VAL A 45 2.19 -0.76 10.43
CA VAL A 45 2.47 -0.62 9.01
C VAL A 45 3.76 0.17 8.82
N CYS A 46 4.72 -0.40 8.11
CA CYS A 46 5.98 0.28 7.79
C CYS A 46 5.93 0.86 6.38
N MET A 47 6.45 2.08 6.21
CA MET A 47 6.72 2.67 4.90
C MET A 47 8.19 2.46 4.54
N ASN A 48 8.45 2.02 3.31
CA ASN A 48 9.78 1.88 2.76
C ASN A 48 9.91 2.71 1.47
N ASP A 49 10.94 3.55 1.45
CA ASP A 49 11.25 4.43 0.32
C ASP A 49 12.15 3.73 -0.71
N THR A 50 12.67 2.54 -0.37
CA THR A 50 13.47 1.71 -1.26
C THR A 50 12.59 0.81 -2.12
N PRO A 51 12.95 0.58 -3.41
CA PRO A 51 12.21 -0.35 -4.24
C PRO A 51 12.36 -1.77 -3.67
N LEU A 52 11.27 -2.31 -3.13
CA LEU A 52 11.21 -3.72 -2.76
C LEU A 52 11.31 -4.58 -4.02
N ALA A 53 12.11 -5.65 -3.97
CA ALA A 53 12.12 -6.67 -5.02
C ALA A 53 10.68 -7.09 -5.36
N ARG A 54 10.36 -7.22 -6.65
CA ARG A 54 9.01 -7.61 -7.07
C ARG A 54 8.66 -8.96 -6.45
N GLY A 55 7.63 -8.95 -5.61
CA GLY A 55 7.11 -10.15 -4.95
C GLY A 55 6.10 -10.88 -5.81
N GLU A 56 5.64 -12.03 -5.35
CA GLU A 56 4.52 -12.73 -5.98
C GLU A 56 3.21 -12.02 -5.65
N LYS A 57 2.33 -11.85 -6.64
CA LYS A 57 0.99 -11.32 -6.38
C LYS A 57 0.17 -12.35 -5.61
N VAL A 58 -0.30 -11.94 -4.44
CA VAL A 58 -1.07 -12.80 -3.55
C VAL A 58 -2.31 -12.07 -3.02
N ARG A 59 -3.28 -12.86 -2.58
CA ARG A 59 -4.45 -12.40 -1.84
C ARG A 59 -4.41 -12.97 -0.43
N VAL A 60 -4.71 -12.14 0.57
CA VAL A 60 -4.89 -12.58 1.95
C VAL A 60 -6.24 -13.30 2.08
N ILE A 61 -6.24 -14.50 2.63
CA ILE A 61 -7.42 -15.36 2.81
C ILE A 61 -7.78 -15.58 4.28
N LYS A 62 -6.94 -15.14 5.22
CA LYS A 62 -7.13 -15.32 6.66
C LYS A 62 -6.73 -14.08 7.44
N GLY A 63 -7.35 -13.90 8.60
CA GLY A 63 -7.08 -12.79 9.52
C GLY A 63 -7.82 -11.50 9.14
N PRO A 64 -7.54 -10.40 9.84
CA PRO A 64 -8.28 -9.14 9.68
C PRO A 64 -8.02 -8.48 8.32
N LEU A 65 -6.89 -8.80 7.69
CA LEU A 65 -6.54 -8.32 6.35
C LEU A 65 -7.11 -9.19 5.21
N SER A 66 -8.02 -10.12 5.49
CA SER A 66 -8.64 -10.99 4.47
C SER A 66 -9.27 -10.16 3.34
N GLY A 67 -8.95 -10.52 2.09
CA GLY A 67 -9.36 -9.80 0.89
C GLY A 67 -8.35 -8.78 0.37
N LEU A 68 -7.33 -8.40 1.16
CA LEU A 68 -6.27 -7.52 0.70
C LEU A 68 -5.44 -8.22 -0.40
N VAL A 69 -5.22 -7.52 -1.51
CA VAL A 69 -4.38 -7.97 -2.62
C VAL A 69 -3.12 -7.12 -2.67
N GLY A 70 -1.97 -7.78 -2.72
CA GLY A 70 -0.66 -7.14 -2.70
C GLY A 70 0.43 -8.07 -3.22
N GLU A 71 1.69 -7.67 -2.99
CA GLU A 71 2.84 -8.50 -3.31
C GLU A 71 3.41 -9.13 -2.04
N LEU A 72 3.62 -10.45 -2.04
CA LEU A 72 4.35 -11.15 -0.99
C LEU A 72 5.85 -10.92 -1.20
N VAL A 73 6.48 -10.24 -0.24
CA VAL A 73 7.89 -9.89 -0.27
C VAL A 73 8.58 -10.36 1.02
N THR A 74 9.88 -10.61 0.94
CA THR A 74 10.69 -10.93 2.13
C THR A 74 11.55 -9.74 2.49
N VAL A 75 11.35 -9.19 3.69
CA VAL A 75 12.12 -8.06 4.22
C VAL A 75 12.67 -8.45 5.58
N GLY A 76 13.99 -8.42 5.75
CA GLY A 76 14.63 -8.79 7.02
C GLY A 76 14.37 -10.24 7.44
N GLY A 77 14.22 -11.16 6.49
CA GLY A 77 13.97 -12.58 6.75
C GLY A 77 12.52 -12.92 7.11
N LYS A 78 11.63 -11.93 7.17
CA LYS A 78 10.19 -12.13 7.39
C LYS A 78 9.40 -11.92 6.10
N SER A 79 8.39 -12.77 5.90
CA SER A 79 7.39 -12.57 4.85
C SER A 79 6.46 -11.43 5.24
N LYS A 80 6.25 -10.52 4.29
CA LYS A 80 5.38 -9.35 4.42
C LYS A 80 4.51 -9.23 3.19
N ILE A 81 3.30 -8.70 3.37
CA ILE A 81 2.53 -8.20 2.23
C ILE A 81 2.87 -6.74 1.99
N ALA A 82 3.11 -6.38 0.74
CA ALA A 82 3.42 -5.01 0.33
C ALA A 82 2.31 -4.45 -0.57
N VAL A 83 1.86 -3.24 -0.24
CA VAL A 83 1.00 -2.40 -1.06
C VAL A 83 1.87 -1.30 -1.66
N ARG A 84 2.02 -1.29 -2.99
CA ARG A 84 2.81 -0.26 -3.70
C ARG A 84 1.99 1.00 -3.89
N LEU A 85 2.52 2.10 -3.39
CA LEU A 85 2.06 3.46 -3.67
C LEU A 85 3.04 4.05 -4.68
N ASN A 86 2.71 3.99 -5.97
CA ASN A 86 3.67 4.22 -7.07
C ASN A 86 4.49 5.51 -6.95
N MET A 87 3.96 6.52 -6.26
CA MET A 87 4.60 7.81 -6.05
C MET A 87 5.22 8.01 -4.66
N LEU A 88 4.83 7.21 -3.67
CA LEU A 88 5.21 7.42 -2.27
C LEU A 88 6.00 6.25 -1.65
N GLY A 89 6.26 5.19 -2.40
CA GLY A 89 7.00 4.02 -1.93
C GLY A 89 6.11 2.81 -1.68
N CYS A 90 6.48 1.98 -0.71
CA CYS A 90 5.77 0.74 -0.40
C CYS A 90 5.36 0.72 1.06
N ALA A 91 4.09 0.41 1.32
CA ALA A 91 3.60 0.14 2.65
C ALA A 91 3.61 -1.37 2.90
N CYS A 92 4.06 -1.84 4.06
CA CYS A 92 4.15 -3.27 4.34
C CYS A 92 3.77 -3.64 5.78
N VAL A 93 3.32 -4.88 5.95
CA VAL A 93 2.92 -5.50 7.23
C VAL A 93 3.36 -6.97 7.24
N ASP A 94 3.70 -7.53 8.41
CA ASP A 94 4.05 -8.96 8.51
C ASP A 94 2.88 -9.82 8.03
N MET A 95 3.21 -10.87 7.28
CA MET A 95 2.21 -11.75 6.69
C MET A 95 2.70 -13.19 6.75
N PRO A 96 2.05 -14.06 7.55
CA PRO A 96 2.34 -15.48 7.54
C PRO A 96 2.03 -16.09 6.16
N ILE A 97 2.92 -16.96 5.67
CA ILE A 97 2.77 -17.57 4.34
C ILE A 97 1.44 -18.35 4.20
N GLY A 98 0.97 -19.00 5.26
CA GLY A 98 -0.29 -19.76 5.25
C GLY A 98 -1.58 -18.92 5.25
N TYR A 99 -1.46 -17.59 5.26
CA TYR A 99 -2.58 -16.64 5.26
C TYR A 99 -2.83 -16.06 3.87
N VAL A 100 -1.99 -16.42 2.88
CA VAL A 100 -2.07 -15.90 1.53
C VAL A 100 -2.16 -17.03 0.51
N GLU A 101 -2.72 -16.71 -0.66
CA GLU A 101 -2.74 -17.60 -1.82
C GLU A 101 -2.26 -16.86 -3.07
N PRO A 102 -1.61 -17.56 -4.04
CA PRO A 102 -1.29 -16.99 -5.33
C PRO A 102 -2.55 -16.52 -6.04
N THR A 103 -2.52 -15.31 -6.58
CA THR A 103 -3.64 -14.78 -7.35
C THR A 103 -3.18 -14.34 -8.74
N LYS A 104 -3.87 -14.85 -9.77
CA LYS A 104 -3.74 -14.34 -11.14
C LYS A 104 -4.56 -13.07 -11.37
N ILE A 105 -5.35 -12.68 -10.38
CA ILE A 105 -6.17 -11.48 -10.43
C ILE A 105 -5.20 -10.28 -10.41
N SER A 106 -4.90 -9.73 -11.58
CA SER A 106 -4.82 -8.28 -11.68
C SER A 106 -6.25 -7.76 -11.48
N ASN A 107 -6.45 -6.81 -10.57
CA ASN A 107 -7.76 -6.24 -10.24
C ASN A 107 -8.49 -5.56 -11.41
N ASP A 108 -8.02 -5.69 -12.66
CA ASP A 108 -8.79 -5.35 -13.85
C ASP A 108 -10.06 -6.24 -13.97
N ASP A 109 -10.01 -7.47 -13.44
CA ASP A 109 -11.10 -8.46 -13.60
C ASP A 109 -12.20 -8.43 -12.54
N THR A 110 -12.11 -7.60 -11.50
CA THR A 110 -13.21 -7.46 -10.51
C THR A 110 -14.36 -6.57 -11.01
N LYS A 111 -14.28 -6.11 -12.27
CA LYS A 111 -15.33 -5.31 -12.94
C LYS A 111 -16.49 -6.11 -13.54
N LYS A 112 -16.67 -7.39 -13.19
CA LYS A 112 -17.83 -8.17 -13.63
C LYS A 112 -18.56 -8.80 -12.44
N LEU A 113 -19.42 -7.99 -11.81
CA LEU A 113 -20.75 -8.37 -11.31
C LEU A 113 -21.53 -7.08 -11.01
#